data_AF-A0A847LEN5-F1
#
_entry.id   AF-A0A847LEN5-F1
#
_cell.length_a   1.000
_cell.length_b   1.000
_cell.length_c   1.000
_cell.angle_alpha   90.00
_cell.angle_beta   90.00
_cell.angle_gamma   90.00
#
_symmetry.space_group_name_H-M   'P 1'
#
loop_
_entity.id
_entity.type
_entity.pdbx_description
1 polymer ?
#
loop_
_entity_poly.entity_id
_entity_poly.type
_entity_poly.pdbx_seq_one_letter_code
_entity_poly.pdbx_strand_id
1 'polypeptide(L)'
;MKKKTKEPRSKAGLEFRPDVAIPPGATLQETMESLGWSQKELAERTELTVMSLNRIFKGEQPISYETAGRLELVTGVPARFWNNLEANYREQLARLAERSRLEEDLDWLETMPTAELIRRGAIEAADDAVDLLRQVLSFFGVSSVAAWKALWANPAVAARRSTCFETRLAAAATWIRLGEREAADIECRPFRKQAFHDTLDEVRGLTREDPDQAFPRLQEMCAACGVAVAFVPEFPKVPWNGATKWLTPDKAMILLNLRGKAEDRLWFSFCHEAGHVLHDGKKELFINAGPSDDEREKAADQFASNLLIPHRYHDRIREAHTPADIRDLADEIGVGPGIVAGRYQFLTSRWAAFKDLIRPLAWHPA
;
A
#
# COMPACT_ATOMS: atom_id res chain seq x y z
N MET A 1 18.10 -15.98 -8.15
CA MET A 1 17.91 -14.76 -7.32
C MET A 1 19.00 -14.68 -6.25
N LYS A 2 19.58 -13.49 -6.02
CA LYS A 2 20.76 -13.27 -5.17
C LYS A 2 20.45 -13.58 -3.68
N LYS A 3 21.35 -14.31 -3.01
CA LYS A 3 21.32 -14.56 -1.56
C LYS A 3 21.34 -13.22 -0.81
N LYS A 4 20.25 -12.86 -0.14
CA LYS A 4 20.24 -11.80 0.89
C LYS A 4 20.94 -12.34 2.14
N THR A 5 22.12 -11.83 2.42
CA THR A 5 22.80 -11.97 3.71
C THR A 5 21.90 -11.39 4.79
N LYS A 6 21.41 -12.22 5.71
CA LYS A 6 20.72 -11.79 6.93
C LYS A 6 21.73 -11.09 7.84
N GLU A 7 21.61 -9.77 7.97
CA GLU A 7 22.23 -9.06 9.09
C GLU A 7 21.60 -9.52 10.41
N PRO A 8 22.39 -9.59 11.51
CA PRO A 8 21.89 -10.01 12.79
C PRO A 8 20.93 -8.96 13.37
N ARG A 9 19.70 -9.39 13.68
CA ARG A 9 18.69 -8.59 14.39
C ARG A 9 19.28 -8.12 15.72
N SER A 10 19.49 -6.81 15.89
CA SER A 10 19.72 -6.21 17.19
C SER A 10 18.51 -6.50 18.07
N LYS A 11 18.71 -7.07 19.26
CA LYS A 11 17.67 -7.16 20.28
C LYS A 11 17.10 -5.76 20.49
N ALA A 12 15.82 -5.58 20.20
CA ALA A 12 15.09 -4.36 20.57
C ALA A 12 15.28 -4.15 22.06
N GLY A 13 15.99 -3.08 22.43
CA GLY A 13 16.10 -2.68 23.83
C GLY A 13 14.69 -2.47 24.36
N LEU A 14 14.40 -3.03 25.53
CA LEU A 14 13.18 -2.72 26.27
C LEU A 14 13.20 -1.23 26.57
N GLU A 15 12.58 -0.45 25.69
CA GLU A 15 12.43 0.98 25.84
C GLU A 15 11.46 1.20 27.02
N PHE A 16 11.98 1.73 28.12
CA PHE A 16 11.16 2.07 29.28
C PHE A 16 10.21 3.20 28.90
N ARG A 17 8.91 2.90 28.87
CA ARG A 17 7.83 3.79 28.43
C ARG A 17 6.91 4.05 29.61
N PRO A 18 7.10 5.14 30.37
CA PRO A 18 6.24 5.45 31.51
C PRO A 18 4.83 5.79 31.03
N ASP A 19 3.81 5.23 31.68
CA ASP A 19 2.40 5.56 31.45
C ASP A 19 1.97 6.90 32.08
N VAL A 20 2.93 7.63 32.67
CA VAL A 20 2.72 8.90 33.35
C VAL A 20 3.66 9.96 32.78
N ALA A 21 3.10 11.10 32.42
CA ALA A 21 3.84 12.29 32.03
C ALA A 21 4.14 13.15 33.27
N ILE A 22 5.41 13.22 33.68
CA ILE A 22 5.83 14.06 34.82
C ILE A 22 6.18 15.45 34.28
N PRO A 23 5.51 16.53 34.73
CA PRO A 23 5.81 17.86 34.23
C PRO A 23 7.21 18.30 34.67
N PRO A 24 7.97 19.02 33.81
CA PRO A 24 9.30 19.53 34.16
C PRO A 24 9.25 20.50 35.34
N GLY A 25 8.08 21.11 35.58
CA GLY A 25 7.81 21.92 36.75
C GLY A 25 7.96 21.18 38.09
N ALA A 26 7.73 19.86 38.15
CA ALA A 26 7.97 19.08 39.36
C ALA A 26 9.47 19.08 39.72
N THR A 27 10.34 18.84 38.73
CA THR A 27 11.79 18.92 38.90
C THR A 27 12.26 20.33 39.23
N LEU A 28 11.62 21.35 38.65
CA LEU A 28 11.92 22.74 38.99
C LEU A 28 11.54 23.06 40.45
N GLN A 29 10.43 22.51 40.93
CA GLN A 29 10.01 22.66 42.31
C GLN A 29 11.00 21.98 43.28
N GLU A 30 11.44 20.76 43.00
CA GLU A 30 12.49 20.08 43.76
C GLU A 30 13.81 20.87 43.77
N THR A 31 14.20 21.43 42.61
CA THR A 31 15.42 22.24 42.48
C THR A 31 15.30 23.52 43.33
N MET A 32 14.16 24.19 43.28
CA MET A 32 13.87 25.38 44.08
C MET A 32 13.93 25.07 45.59
N GLU A 33 13.32 23.97 46.02
CA GLU A 33 13.33 23.52 47.41
C GLU A 33 14.76 23.17 47.88
N SER A 34 15.57 22.53 47.03
CA SER A 34 16.97 22.20 47.33
C SER A 34 17.87 23.44 47.50
N LEU A 35 17.54 24.52 46.81
CA LEU A 35 18.23 25.82 46.91
C LEU A 35 17.69 26.68 48.07
N GLY A 36 16.65 26.22 48.76
CA GLY A 36 16.05 26.89 49.92
C GLY A 36 15.23 28.14 49.55
N TRP A 37 14.76 28.27 48.31
CA TRP A 37 14.04 29.44 47.85
C TRP A 37 12.53 29.29 47.94
N SER A 38 11.86 30.41 48.22
CA SER A 38 10.41 30.48 48.04
C SER A 38 10.03 30.66 46.56
N GLN A 39 8.80 30.28 46.18
CA GLN A 39 8.29 30.52 44.83
C GLN A 39 8.34 32.00 44.42
N LYS A 40 8.12 32.91 45.37
CA LYS A 40 8.20 34.36 45.15
C LYS A 40 9.64 34.78 44.82
N GLU A 41 10.62 34.24 45.55
CA GLU A 41 12.04 34.47 45.30
C GLU A 41 12.48 33.95 43.93
N LEU A 42 12.04 32.76 43.55
CA LEU A 42 12.34 32.21 42.23
C LEU A 42 11.73 33.08 41.12
N ALA A 43 10.51 33.58 41.32
CA ALA A 43 9.84 34.48 40.38
C ALA A 43 10.64 35.76 40.17
N GLU A 44 11.06 36.40 41.27
CA GLU A 44 11.87 37.62 41.24
C GLU A 44 13.22 37.38 40.56
N ARG A 45 13.93 36.30 40.87
CA ARG A 45 15.23 35.96 40.26
C ARG A 45 15.17 35.65 38.77
N THR A 46 14.08 35.04 38.31
CA THR A 46 13.91 34.64 36.91
C THR A 46 13.18 35.69 36.07
N GLU A 47 12.80 36.82 36.67
CA GLU A 47 11.93 37.84 36.07
C GLU A 47 10.62 37.22 35.50
N LEU A 48 10.10 36.21 36.19
CA LEU A 48 8.83 35.57 35.89
C LEU A 48 7.77 36.00 36.89
N THR A 49 6.50 35.83 36.53
CA THR A 49 5.42 36.00 37.50
C THR A 49 5.22 34.72 38.32
N VAL A 50 4.79 34.86 39.57
CA VAL A 50 4.40 33.71 40.42
C VAL A 50 3.29 32.89 39.74
N MET A 51 2.38 33.55 39.01
CA MET A 51 1.37 32.88 38.19
C MET A 51 2.00 32.02 37.10
N SER A 52 3.01 32.52 36.39
CA SER A 52 3.72 31.77 35.36
C SER A 52 4.44 30.55 35.93
N LEU A 53 5.15 30.71 37.06
CA LEU A 53 5.78 29.59 37.76
C LEU A 53 4.76 28.54 38.19
N ASN A 54 3.61 28.94 38.74
CA ASN A 54 2.54 27.99 39.10
C ASN A 54 2.02 27.19 37.91
N ARG A 55 1.90 27.81 36.73
CA ARG A 55 1.49 27.10 35.51
C ARG A 55 2.58 26.17 34.99
N ILE A 56 3.85 26.53 35.15
CA ILE A 56 5.00 25.65 34.85
C ILE A 56 5.00 24.44 35.79
N PHE A 57 4.82 24.65 37.10
CA PHE A 57 4.72 23.57 38.10
C PHE A 57 3.61 22.57 37.78
N LYS A 58 2.46 23.07 37.30
CA LYS A 58 1.33 22.23 36.87
C LYS A 58 1.50 21.60 35.46
N GLY A 59 2.54 21.95 34.71
CA GLY A 59 2.73 21.51 33.32
C GLY A 59 1.84 22.21 32.28
N GLU A 60 1.01 23.16 32.71
CA GLU A 60 0.10 23.93 31.85
C GLU A 60 0.84 24.92 30.95
N GLN A 61 1.94 25.50 31.44
CA GLN A 61 2.80 26.40 30.69
C GLN A 61 4.14 25.72 30.41
N PRO A 62 4.62 25.72 29.15
CA PRO A 62 5.92 25.15 28.81
C PRO A 62 7.07 25.98 29.38
N ILE A 63 8.16 25.30 29.73
CA ILE A 63 9.46 25.95 29.87
C ILE A 63 9.98 26.26 28.45
N SER A 64 9.90 27.54 28.05
CA SER A 64 10.46 27.98 26.77
C SER A 64 11.99 27.99 26.81
N TYR A 65 12.64 28.05 25.64
CA TYR A 65 14.09 28.21 25.55
C TYR A 65 14.60 29.44 26.33
N GLU A 66 13.84 30.53 26.30
CA GLU A 66 14.14 31.74 27.07
C GLU A 66 14.03 31.48 28.57
N THR A 67 12.93 30.88 29.02
CA THR A 67 12.74 30.50 30.43
C THR A 67 13.85 29.57 30.91
N ALA A 68 14.25 28.58 30.10
CA ALA A 68 15.34 27.66 30.41
C ALA A 68 16.69 28.40 30.57
N GLY A 69 16.96 29.40 29.72
CA GLY A 69 18.16 30.25 29.85
C GLY A 69 18.16 31.06 31.16
N ARG A 70 17.02 31.63 31.55
CA ARG A 70 16.89 32.33 32.84
C ARG A 70 17.04 31.37 34.02
N LEU A 71 16.45 30.17 33.94
CA LEU A 71 16.61 29.12 34.94
C LEU A 71 18.06 28.66 35.07
N GLU A 72 18.83 28.59 34.00
CA GLU A 72 20.27 28.25 34.06
C GLU A 72 21.06 29.28 34.85
N LEU A 73 20.85 30.56 34.57
CA LEU A 73 21.52 31.65 35.30
C LEU A 73 21.18 31.64 36.80
N VAL A 74 19.96 31.25 37.15
CA VAL A 74 19.46 31.27 38.53
C VAL A 74 19.82 29.99 39.27
N THR A 75 19.54 28.82 38.71
CA THR A 75 19.69 27.52 39.38
C THR A 75 21.06 26.87 39.19
N GLY A 76 21.85 27.33 38.21
CA GLY A 76 23.09 26.67 37.78
C GLY A 76 22.87 25.38 36.98
N VAL A 77 21.63 24.94 36.80
CA VAL A 77 21.28 23.76 36.00
C VAL A 77 21.22 24.16 34.52
N PRO A 78 21.98 23.50 33.61
CA PRO A 78 22.07 23.90 32.22
C PRO A 78 20.70 24.01 31.51
N ALA A 79 20.48 25.04 30.68
CA ALA A 79 19.21 25.24 29.96
C ALA A 79 18.81 24.01 29.13
N ARG A 80 19.81 23.31 28.55
CA ARG A 80 19.60 22.05 27.81
C ARG A 80 18.87 20.98 28.63
N PHE A 81 19.09 20.93 29.94
CA PHE A 81 18.43 19.96 30.82
C PHE A 81 16.92 20.24 30.89
N TRP A 82 16.55 21.49 31.14
CA TRP A 82 15.15 21.92 31.19
C TRP A 82 14.43 21.73 29.86
N ASN A 83 15.09 22.09 28.75
CA ASN A 83 14.55 21.89 27.41
C ASN A 83 14.29 20.41 27.11
N ASN A 84 15.19 19.52 27.52
CA ASN A 84 15.01 18.07 27.34
C ASN A 84 13.87 17.53 28.20
N LEU A 85 13.73 17.98 29.44
CA LEU A 85 12.60 17.60 30.29
C LEU A 85 11.26 18.06 29.70
N GLU A 86 11.18 19.29 29.20
CA GLU A 86 9.99 19.82 28.53
C GLU A 86 9.66 19.02 27.25
N ALA A 87 10.67 18.74 26.41
CA ALA A 87 10.48 17.95 25.20
C ALA A 87 9.94 16.54 25.51
N ASN A 88 10.55 15.84 26.48
CA ASN A 88 10.11 14.51 26.90
C ASN A 88 8.68 14.54 27.46
N TYR A 89 8.35 15.53 28.28
CA TYR A 89 7.01 15.69 28.85
C TYR A 89 5.94 15.91 27.76
N ARG A 90 6.23 16.80 26.80
CA ARG A 90 5.32 17.08 25.68
C ARG A 90 5.13 15.89 24.76
N GLU A 91 6.19 15.14 24.49
CA GLU A 91 6.12 13.88 23.74
C GLU A 91 5.22 12.86 24.46
N GLN A 92 5.40 12.67 25.78
CA GLN A 92 4.56 11.76 26.57
C GLN A 92 3.09 12.19 26.58
N LEU A 93 2.79 13.49 26.76
CA LEU A 93 1.42 14.00 26.68
C LEU A 93 0.80 13.73 25.31
N ALA A 94 1.54 14.00 24.23
CA ALA A 94 1.06 13.78 22.87
C ALA A 94 0.77 12.28 22.62
N ARG A 95 1.63 11.41 23.15
CA ARG A 95 1.47 9.94 23.08
C ARG A 95 0.25 9.45 23.86
N LEU A 96 0.04 9.92 25.09
CA LEU A 96 -1.13 9.56 25.90
C LEU A 96 -2.42 10.01 25.20
N ALA A 97 -2.43 11.25 24.70
CA ALA A 97 -3.58 11.77 23.94
C ALA A 97 -3.81 11.01 22.63
N GLU A 98 -2.75 10.60 21.91
CA GLU A 98 -2.85 9.73 20.74
C GLU A 98 -3.48 8.38 21.10
N ARG A 99 -2.98 7.74 22.16
CA ARG A 99 -3.51 6.48 22.65
C ARG A 99 -5.00 6.58 22.96
N SER A 100 -5.43 7.57 23.75
CA SER A 100 -6.85 7.75 24.08
C SER A 100 -7.72 7.94 22.83
N ARG A 101 -7.27 8.69 21.82
CA ARG A 101 -8.01 8.83 20.55
C ARG A 101 -8.11 7.51 19.79
N LEU A 102 -7.04 6.73 19.77
CA LEU A 102 -7.03 5.43 19.09
C LEU A 102 -7.88 4.38 19.83
N GLU A 103 -7.99 4.47 21.15
CA GLU A 103 -8.89 3.63 21.95
C GLU A 103 -10.36 3.82 21.56
N GLU A 104 -10.76 5.04 21.16
CA GLU A 104 -12.11 5.33 20.66
C GLU A 104 -12.42 4.68 19.29
N ASP A 105 -11.39 4.35 18.52
CA ASP A 105 -11.48 3.84 17.14
C ASP A 105 -11.26 2.29 17.05
N LEU A 106 -11.23 1.59 18.19
CA LEU A 106 -10.96 0.15 18.22
C LEU A 106 -12.05 -0.70 17.55
N ASP A 107 -13.29 -0.23 17.52
CA ASP A 107 -14.40 -0.90 16.82
C ASP A 107 -14.12 -1.02 15.30
N TRP A 108 -13.49 -0.01 14.71
CA TRP A 108 -13.11 -0.02 13.30
C TRP A 108 -12.05 -1.10 13.02
N LEU A 109 -11.15 -1.39 13.97
CA LEU A 109 -10.12 -2.42 13.81
C LEU A 109 -10.72 -3.80 13.54
N GLU A 110 -11.88 -4.11 14.13
CA GLU A 110 -12.59 -5.39 13.93
C GLU A 110 -13.03 -5.61 12.47
N THR A 111 -13.22 -4.51 11.73
CA THR A 111 -13.58 -4.57 10.30
C THR A 111 -12.39 -4.89 9.40
N MET A 112 -11.17 -4.75 9.92
CA MET A 112 -9.93 -4.85 9.14
C MET A 112 -9.38 -6.28 9.13
N PRO A 113 -8.78 -6.74 8.01
CA PRO A 113 -8.24 -8.09 7.89
C PRO A 113 -6.85 -8.22 8.55
N THR A 114 -6.74 -7.90 9.84
CA THR A 114 -5.49 -7.86 10.61
C THR A 114 -4.74 -9.20 10.60
N ALA A 115 -5.45 -10.32 10.78
CA ALA A 115 -4.85 -11.65 10.75
C ALA A 115 -4.17 -11.98 9.40
N GLU A 116 -4.74 -11.50 8.29
CA GLU A 116 -4.17 -11.71 6.96
C GLU A 116 -2.96 -10.79 6.74
N LEU A 117 -3.02 -9.54 7.22
CA LEU A 117 -1.89 -8.61 7.19
C LEU A 117 -0.68 -9.17 7.97
N ILE A 118 -0.91 -9.71 9.16
CA ILE A 118 0.13 -10.36 9.98
C ILE A 118 0.69 -11.58 9.26
N ARG A 119 -0.17 -12.44 8.71
CA ARG A 119 0.25 -13.64 7.95
C ARG A 119 1.14 -13.29 6.76
N ARG A 120 0.86 -12.18 6.08
CA ARG A 120 1.63 -11.68 4.94
C ARG A 120 2.88 -10.88 5.36
N GLY A 121 3.11 -10.69 6.66
CA GLY A 121 4.22 -9.87 7.18
C GLY A 121 4.09 -8.38 6.85
N ALA A 122 2.88 -7.91 6.52
CA ALA A 122 2.62 -6.50 6.22
C ALA A 122 2.53 -5.63 7.48
N ILE A 123 2.17 -6.25 8.62
CA ILE A 123 2.24 -5.69 9.97
C ILE A 123 2.74 -6.77 10.94
N GLU A 124 3.21 -6.37 12.12
CA GLU A 124 3.62 -7.29 13.18
C GLU A 124 2.44 -7.62 14.11
N ALA A 125 2.48 -8.82 14.71
CA ALA A 125 1.54 -9.13 15.79
C ALA A 125 1.82 -8.23 16.99
N ALA A 126 0.76 -7.74 17.62
CA ALA A 126 0.84 -6.92 18.83
C ALA A 126 -0.10 -7.49 19.89
N ASP A 127 0.36 -7.46 21.14
CA ASP A 127 -0.44 -7.88 22.30
C ASP A 127 -1.50 -6.84 22.68
N ASP A 128 -1.24 -5.56 22.36
CA ASP A 128 -2.12 -4.42 22.62
C ASP A 128 -2.89 -4.01 21.35
N ALA A 129 -4.20 -3.81 21.50
CA ALA A 129 -5.08 -3.49 20.38
C ALA A 129 -4.82 -2.09 19.79
N VAL A 130 -4.40 -1.13 20.62
CA VAL A 130 -4.07 0.24 20.17
C VAL A 130 -2.80 0.20 19.32
N ASP A 131 -1.78 -0.56 19.75
CA ASP A 131 -0.57 -0.76 18.96
C ASP A 131 -0.87 -1.46 17.63
N LEU A 132 -1.76 -2.45 17.61
CA LEU A 132 -2.23 -3.09 16.38
C LEU A 132 -2.94 -2.08 15.45
N LEU A 133 -3.85 -1.26 15.99
CA LEU A 133 -4.53 -0.21 15.24
C LEU A 133 -3.54 0.80 14.64
N ARG A 134 -2.55 1.25 15.42
CA ARG A 134 -1.49 2.14 14.97
C ARG A 134 -0.70 1.54 13.80
N GLN A 135 -0.37 0.25 13.87
CA GLN A 135 0.30 -0.45 12.78
C GLN A 135 -0.57 -0.53 11.52
N VAL A 136 -1.88 -0.77 11.65
CA VAL A 136 -2.82 -0.76 10.51
C VAL A 136 -2.90 0.63 9.88
N LEU A 137 -3.02 1.69 10.67
CA LEU A 137 -3.02 3.08 10.17
C LEU A 137 -1.71 3.41 9.44
N SER A 138 -0.58 3.01 10.01
CA SER A 138 0.75 3.15 9.39
C SER A 138 0.86 2.37 8.08
N PHE A 139 0.35 1.14 8.02
CA PHE A 139 0.29 0.34 6.80
C PHE A 139 -0.45 1.08 5.68
N PHE A 140 -1.61 1.69 5.99
CA PHE A 140 -2.38 2.51 5.06
C PHE A 140 -1.77 3.90 4.80
N GLY A 141 -0.79 4.35 5.58
CA GLY A 141 -0.17 5.67 5.45
C GLY A 141 -1.10 6.81 5.85
N VAL A 142 -1.95 6.59 6.85
CA VAL A 142 -2.93 7.57 7.35
C VAL A 142 -2.74 7.82 8.85
N SER A 143 -3.12 9.00 9.33
CA SER A 143 -2.98 9.39 10.74
C SER A 143 -4.18 9.07 11.62
N SER A 144 -5.31 8.65 11.05
CA SER A 144 -6.54 8.32 11.79
C SER A 144 -7.51 7.48 10.97
N VAL A 145 -8.49 6.86 11.65
CA VAL A 145 -9.60 6.15 10.99
C VAL A 145 -10.45 7.10 10.16
N ALA A 146 -10.65 8.34 10.62
CA ALA A 146 -11.35 9.37 9.84
C ALA A 146 -10.64 9.65 8.50
N ALA A 147 -9.31 9.76 8.51
CA ALA A 147 -8.52 9.94 7.29
C ALA A 147 -8.62 8.70 6.37
N TRP A 148 -8.62 7.50 6.93
CA TRP A 148 -8.88 6.27 6.17
C TRP A 148 -10.26 6.30 5.50
N LYS A 149 -11.32 6.62 6.25
CA LYS A 149 -12.70 6.73 5.74
C LYS A 149 -12.80 7.80 4.65
N ALA A 150 -12.10 8.92 4.79
CA ALA A 150 -12.08 9.96 3.75
C ALA A 150 -11.44 9.49 2.43
N LEU A 151 -10.39 8.66 2.48
CA LEU A 151 -9.71 8.13 1.30
C LEU A 151 -10.41 6.92 0.68
N TRP A 152 -10.97 6.05 1.52
CA TRP A 152 -11.48 4.74 1.11
C TRP A 152 -13.01 4.62 1.16
N ALA A 153 -13.72 5.36 2.00
CA ALA A 153 -15.18 5.26 2.14
C ALA A 153 -15.97 6.47 1.58
N ASN A 154 -15.30 7.54 1.16
CA ASN A 154 -15.98 8.75 0.69
C ASN A 154 -16.76 8.49 -0.62
N PRO A 155 -18.06 8.84 -0.71
CA PRO A 155 -18.89 8.65 -1.90
C PRO A 155 -18.33 9.24 -3.20
N ALA A 156 -17.64 10.40 -3.13
CA ALA A 156 -17.03 11.01 -4.31
C ALA A 156 -15.85 10.19 -4.87
N VAL A 157 -15.23 9.38 -4.01
CA VAL A 157 -14.18 8.43 -4.38
C VAL A 157 -14.80 7.07 -4.74
N ALA A 158 -15.88 6.67 -4.07
CA ALA A 158 -16.64 5.46 -4.38
C ALA A 158 -17.26 5.50 -5.79
N ALA A 159 -17.74 6.66 -6.24
CA ALA A 159 -18.24 6.87 -7.61
C ALA A 159 -17.17 6.65 -8.71
N ARG A 160 -15.89 6.59 -8.33
CA ARG A 160 -14.76 6.27 -9.23
C ARG A 160 -14.28 4.82 -9.08
N ARG A 161 -15.10 3.95 -8.49
CA ARG A 161 -14.81 2.55 -8.19
C ARG A 161 -15.98 1.66 -8.59
N SER A 162 -15.70 0.37 -8.79
CA SER A 162 -16.73 -0.63 -9.08
C SER A 162 -17.62 -0.90 -7.86
N THR A 163 -18.89 -1.25 -8.10
CA THR A 163 -19.86 -1.68 -7.05
C THR A 163 -19.35 -2.87 -6.24
N CYS A 164 -18.50 -3.71 -6.83
CA CYS A 164 -17.85 -4.84 -6.15
C CYS A 164 -16.96 -4.39 -4.98
N PHE A 165 -16.37 -3.18 -5.06
CA PHE A 165 -15.55 -2.57 -4.02
C PHE A 165 -16.30 -2.32 -2.72
N GLU A 166 -17.56 -1.91 -2.81
CA GLU A 166 -18.33 -1.42 -1.66
C GLU A 166 -18.73 -2.55 -0.71
N THR A 167 -18.98 -3.75 -1.24
CA THR A 167 -19.42 -4.90 -0.42
C THR A 167 -18.32 -5.40 0.54
N ARG A 168 -17.05 -5.10 0.28
CA ARG A 168 -15.89 -5.65 1.00
C ARG A 168 -14.75 -4.64 1.15
N LEU A 169 -15.11 -3.40 1.48
CA LEU A 169 -14.23 -2.23 1.46
C LEU A 169 -12.87 -2.43 2.15
N ALA A 170 -12.83 -3.02 3.35
CA ALA A 170 -11.58 -3.21 4.09
C ALA A 170 -10.61 -4.17 3.38
N ALA A 171 -11.11 -5.31 2.90
CA ALA A 171 -10.31 -6.31 2.19
C ALA A 171 -9.83 -5.79 0.83
N ALA A 172 -10.73 -5.13 0.12
CA ALA A 172 -10.51 -4.38 -1.11
C ALA A 172 -9.37 -3.36 -0.97
N ALA A 173 -9.52 -2.41 -0.04
CA ALA A 173 -8.52 -1.38 0.24
C ALA A 173 -7.18 -1.99 0.66
N THR A 174 -7.21 -3.08 1.43
CA THR A 174 -6.00 -3.79 1.86
C THR A 174 -5.23 -4.36 0.67
N TRP A 175 -5.90 -5.03 -0.27
CA TRP A 175 -5.24 -5.61 -1.44
C TRP A 175 -4.65 -4.53 -2.36
N ILE A 176 -5.40 -3.44 -2.61
CA ILE A 176 -4.87 -2.30 -3.35
C ILE A 176 -3.67 -1.69 -2.64
N ARG A 177 -3.72 -1.52 -1.31
CA ARG A 177 -2.62 -0.94 -0.53
C ARG A 177 -1.36 -1.82 -0.55
N LEU A 178 -1.51 -3.14 -0.54
CA LEU A 178 -0.38 -4.06 -0.76
C LEU A 178 0.26 -3.80 -2.12
N GLY A 179 -0.57 -3.68 -3.17
CA GLY A 179 -0.11 -3.33 -4.52
C GLY A 179 0.60 -1.99 -4.58
N GLU A 180 0.06 -0.95 -3.94
CA GLU A 180 0.67 0.38 -3.89
C GLU A 180 2.07 0.35 -3.27
N ARG A 181 2.26 -0.43 -2.20
CA ARG A 181 3.55 -0.56 -1.53
C ARG A 181 4.56 -1.30 -2.41
N GLU A 182 4.16 -2.40 -3.02
CA GLU A 182 5.02 -3.13 -3.96
C GLU A 182 5.38 -2.27 -5.18
N ALA A 183 4.40 -1.59 -5.75
CA ALA A 183 4.61 -0.69 -6.88
C ALA A 183 5.45 0.54 -6.52
N ALA A 184 5.43 1.00 -5.26
CA ALA A 184 6.29 2.10 -4.80
C ALA A 184 7.78 1.71 -4.87
N ASP A 185 8.12 0.46 -4.55
CA ASP A 185 9.49 -0.06 -4.57
C ASP A 185 10.03 -0.30 -5.99
N ILE A 186 9.16 -0.31 -7.01
CA ILE A 186 9.57 -0.44 -8.42
C ILE A 186 9.98 0.94 -8.96
N GLU A 187 11.26 1.09 -9.30
CA GLU A 187 11.75 2.31 -9.96
C GLU A 187 11.22 2.40 -11.40
N CYS A 188 10.50 3.47 -11.71
CA CYS A 188 9.95 3.71 -13.05
C CYS A 188 10.46 5.02 -13.63
N ARG A 189 10.57 5.08 -14.96
CA ARG A 189 10.73 6.36 -15.69
C ARG A 189 9.38 7.12 -15.72
N PRO A 190 9.35 8.41 -16.08
CA PRO A 190 8.08 9.12 -16.26
C PRO A 190 7.22 8.49 -17.36
N PHE A 191 5.90 8.43 -17.13
CA PHE A 191 4.96 7.79 -18.03
C PHE A 191 4.97 8.39 -19.43
N ARG A 192 5.05 7.51 -20.43
CA ARG A 192 4.98 7.87 -21.85
C ARG A 192 3.99 6.97 -22.58
N LYS A 193 2.81 7.51 -22.88
CA LYS A 193 1.69 6.78 -23.49
C LYS A 193 2.10 6.01 -24.75
N GLN A 194 2.77 6.67 -25.69
CA GLN A 194 3.18 6.02 -26.94
C GLN A 194 4.22 4.91 -26.70
N ALA A 195 5.23 5.18 -25.87
CA ALA A 195 6.25 4.18 -25.53
C ALA A 195 5.63 2.96 -24.83
N PHE A 196 4.68 3.17 -23.92
CA PHE A 196 3.95 2.07 -23.28
C PHE A 196 3.14 1.27 -24.29
N HIS A 197 2.38 1.94 -25.17
CA HIS A 197 1.63 1.29 -26.24
C HIS A 197 2.54 0.42 -27.13
N ASP A 198 3.66 0.97 -27.60
CA ASP A 198 4.60 0.23 -28.46
C ASP A 198 5.24 -0.96 -27.71
N THR A 199 5.54 -0.78 -26.42
CA THR A 199 6.08 -1.84 -25.55
C THR A 199 5.10 -3.00 -25.38
N LEU A 200 3.78 -2.76 -25.43
CA LEU A 200 2.79 -3.83 -25.30
C LEU A 200 2.83 -4.83 -26.45
N ASP A 201 3.23 -4.40 -27.65
CA ASP A 201 3.43 -5.30 -28.79
C ASP A 201 4.60 -6.27 -28.54
N GLU A 202 5.66 -5.80 -27.89
CA GLU A 202 6.80 -6.63 -27.49
C GLU A 202 6.44 -7.56 -26.31
N VAL A 203 5.69 -7.05 -25.34
CA VAL A 203 5.21 -7.82 -24.18
C VAL A 203 4.39 -9.04 -24.62
N ARG A 204 3.64 -8.94 -25.72
CA ARG A 204 2.90 -10.08 -26.28
C ARG A 204 3.80 -11.29 -26.52
N GLY A 205 5.04 -11.09 -26.94
CA GLY A 205 6.02 -12.15 -27.16
C GLY A 205 6.42 -12.89 -25.87
N LEU A 206 6.37 -12.22 -24.71
CA LEU A 206 6.71 -12.82 -23.41
C LEU A 206 5.76 -13.95 -23.01
N THR A 207 4.57 -14.03 -23.61
CA THR A 207 3.63 -15.14 -23.40
C THR A 207 4.20 -16.50 -23.82
N ARG A 208 5.28 -16.52 -24.62
CA ARG A 208 5.98 -17.72 -25.07
C ARG A 208 7.08 -18.18 -24.11
N GLU A 209 7.51 -17.30 -23.22
CA GLU A 209 8.62 -17.53 -22.30
C GLU A 209 8.14 -18.25 -21.03
N ASP A 210 9.09 -18.76 -20.25
CA ASP A 210 8.79 -19.30 -18.92
C ASP A 210 8.38 -18.16 -17.96
N PRO A 211 7.39 -18.33 -17.06
CA PRO A 211 6.89 -17.24 -16.21
C PRO A 211 7.97 -16.62 -15.31
N ASP A 212 8.95 -17.42 -14.85
CA ASP A 212 10.06 -16.95 -14.01
C ASP A 212 11.00 -15.99 -14.77
N GLN A 213 10.97 -16.02 -16.10
CA GLN A 213 11.72 -15.12 -16.98
C GLN A 213 10.82 -13.99 -17.51
N ALA A 214 9.58 -14.33 -17.88
CA ALA A 214 8.63 -13.41 -18.48
C ALA A 214 8.22 -12.29 -17.52
N PHE A 215 7.91 -12.59 -16.26
CA PHE A 215 7.37 -11.57 -15.34
C PHE A 215 8.40 -10.52 -14.90
N PRO A 216 9.67 -10.86 -14.59
CA PRO A 216 10.69 -9.85 -14.36
C PRO A 216 10.92 -8.93 -15.57
N ARG A 217 10.92 -9.50 -16.78
CA ARG A 217 11.06 -8.72 -18.03
C ARG A 217 9.85 -7.83 -18.27
N LEU A 218 8.64 -8.33 -18.01
CA LEU A 218 7.40 -7.55 -18.05
C LEU A 218 7.49 -6.33 -17.12
N GLN A 219 7.93 -6.54 -15.88
CA GLN A 219 8.12 -5.46 -14.91
C GLN A 219 9.14 -4.43 -15.41
N GLU A 220 10.28 -4.87 -15.93
CA GLU A 220 11.32 -3.99 -16.47
C GLU A 220 10.83 -3.15 -17.66
N MET A 221 10.21 -3.79 -18.65
CA MET A 221 9.69 -3.14 -19.86
C MET A 221 8.61 -2.10 -19.53
N CYS A 222 7.67 -2.46 -18.66
CA CYS A 222 6.62 -1.55 -18.19
C CYS A 222 7.19 -0.39 -17.36
N ALA A 223 8.15 -0.68 -16.46
CA ALA A 223 8.76 0.33 -15.61
C ALA A 223 9.54 1.38 -16.42
N ALA A 224 10.19 0.97 -17.51
CA ALA A 224 10.83 1.87 -18.46
C ALA A 224 9.85 2.84 -19.14
N CYS A 225 8.56 2.53 -19.12
CA CYS A 225 7.47 3.34 -19.68
C CYS A 225 6.63 4.08 -18.62
N GLY A 226 6.99 3.99 -17.34
CA GLY A 226 6.24 4.61 -16.23
C GLY A 226 5.08 3.79 -15.68
N VAL A 227 5.09 2.47 -15.90
CA VAL A 227 4.07 1.56 -15.39
C VAL A 227 4.72 0.53 -14.46
N ALA A 228 4.36 0.55 -13.18
CA ALA A 228 4.77 -0.45 -12.20
C ALA A 228 3.79 -1.63 -12.23
N VAL A 229 4.27 -2.82 -12.59
CA VAL A 229 3.47 -4.06 -12.50
C VAL A 229 3.76 -4.75 -11.17
N ALA A 230 2.76 -4.83 -10.31
CA ALA A 230 2.84 -5.46 -8.99
C ALA A 230 2.05 -6.78 -8.98
N PHE A 231 2.63 -7.81 -8.37
CA PHE A 231 2.06 -9.14 -8.26
C PHE A 231 1.75 -9.48 -6.79
N VAL A 232 0.51 -9.24 -6.38
CA VAL A 232 0.07 -9.52 -5.01
C VAL A 232 -0.87 -10.72 -4.98
N PRO A 233 -0.58 -11.76 -4.18
CA PRO A 233 -1.47 -12.91 -4.00
C PRO A 233 -2.92 -12.51 -3.73
N GLU A 234 -3.85 -13.32 -4.23
CA GLU A 234 -5.28 -13.05 -4.14
C GLU A 234 -5.65 -12.79 -2.67
N PHE A 235 -6.41 -11.73 -2.41
CA PHE A 235 -6.84 -11.44 -1.06
C PHE A 235 -8.14 -12.21 -0.74
N PRO A 236 -8.26 -12.84 0.44
CA PRO A 236 -9.49 -13.51 0.82
C PRO A 236 -10.70 -12.59 0.67
N LYS A 237 -11.76 -13.12 0.03
CA LYS A 237 -12.99 -12.38 -0.23
C LYS A 237 -12.85 -11.23 -1.25
N VAL A 238 -11.72 -11.02 -1.93
CA VAL A 238 -11.61 -10.04 -3.02
C VAL A 238 -11.65 -10.77 -4.36
N PRO A 239 -12.77 -10.74 -5.12
CA PRO A 239 -12.96 -11.60 -6.30
C PRO A 239 -12.25 -11.10 -7.56
N TRP A 240 -11.39 -10.09 -7.47
CA TRP A 240 -10.82 -9.41 -8.63
C TRP A 240 -9.65 -10.17 -9.22
N ASN A 241 -9.39 -9.94 -10.51
CA ASN A 241 -8.25 -10.48 -11.24
C ASN A 241 -7.11 -9.44 -11.36
N GLY A 242 -7.47 -8.16 -11.39
CA GLY A 242 -6.54 -7.05 -11.52
C GLY A 242 -7.11 -5.73 -11.03
N ALA A 243 -6.24 -4.73 -10.93
CA ALA A 243 -6.64 -3.34 -10.74
C ALA A 243 -5.61 -2.38 -11.33
N THR A 244 -6.09 -1.23 -11.81
CA THR A 244 -5.25 -0.14 -12.33
C THR A 244 -5.44 1.11 -11.51
N LYS A 245 -4.33 1.73 -11.10
CA LYS A 245 -4.35 3.01 -10.37
C LYS A 245 -3.16 3.86 -10.73
N TRP A 246 -3.36 5.16 -10.91
CA TRP A 246 -2.26 6.11 -10.98
C TRP A 246 -1.77 6.47 -9.59
N LEU A 247 -0.48 6.22 -9.33
CA LEU A 247 0.17 6.53 -8.04
C LEU A 247 0.64 7.99 -7.99
N THR A 248 1.10 8.50 -9.14
CA THR A 248 1.46 9.91 -9.35
C THR A 248 1.00 10.31 -10.75
N PRO A 249 1.08 11.60 -11.15
CA PRO A 249 0.77 12.01 -12.52
C PRO A 249 1.57 11.27 -13.61
N ASP A 250 2.75 10.74 -13.27
CA ASP A 250 3.68 10.13 -14.22
C ASP A 250 4.02 8.68 -13.90
N LYS A 251 3.32 8.04 -12.96
CA LYS A 251 3.52 6.63 -12.60
C LYS A 251 2.17 5.92 -12.41
N ALA A 252 1.89 4.97 -13.29
CA ALA A 252 0.74 4.07 -13.17
C ALA A 252 1.14 2.76 -12.48
N MET A 253 0.19 2.14 -11.81
CA MET A 253 0.28 0.80 -11.25
C MET A 253 -0.71 -0.11 -11.96
N ILE A 254 -0.23 -1.27 -12.38
CA ILE A 254 -1.03 -2.43 -12.76
C ILE A 254 -0.82 -3.47 -11.66
N LEU A 255 -1.89 -3.80 -10.95
CA LEU A 255 -1.90 -4.80 -9.89
C LEU A 255 -2.52 -6.08 -10.41
N LEU A 256 -1.81 -7.20 -10.29
CA LEU A 256 -2.26 -8.51 -10.75
C LEU A 256 -2.21 -9.54 -9.62
N ASN A 257 -3.05 -10.57 -9.77
CA ASN A 257 -2.95 -11.81 -9.01
C ASN A 257 -3.04 -13.02 -9.96
N LEU A 258 -2.84 -14.22 -9.42
CA LEU A 258 -2.90 -15.48 -10.16
C LEU A 258 -4.26 -16.17 -9.99
N ARG A 259 -5.36 -15.42 -9.83
CA ARG A 259 -6.70 -15.99 -9.70
C ARG A 259 -7.03 -16.85 -10.92
N GLY A 260 -7.50 -18.06 -10.68
CA GLY A 260 -7.71 -19.06 -11.74
C GLY A 260 -6.46 -19.81 -12.17
N LYS A 261 -5.27 -19.37 -11.73
CA LYS A 261 -3.97 -20.06 -11.84
C LYS A 261 -3.63 -20.53 -13.26
N ALA A 262 -4.00 -19.73 -14.26
CA ALA A 262 -3.83 -20.06 -15.66
C ALA A 262 -3.23 -18.86 -16.40
N GLU A 263 -2.25 -19.12 -17.27
CA GLU A 263 -1.50 -18.06 -17.94
C GLU A 263 -2.38 -17.20 -18.86
N ASP A 264 -3.34 -17.81 -19.56
CA ASP A 264 -4.26 -17.11 -20.47
C ASP A 264 -5.06 -16.03 -19.74
N ARG A 265 -5.52 -16.33 -18.53
CA ARG A 265 -6.25 -15.40 -17.67
C ARG A 265 -5.37 -14.28 -17.16
N LEU A 266 -4.16 -14.60 -16.69
CA LEU A 266 -3.22 -13.59 -16.21
C LEU A 266 -2.86 -12.59 -17.30
N TRP A 267 -2.47 -13.08 -18.48
CA TRP A 267 -2.09 -12.24 -19.61
C TRP A 267 -3.26 -11.41 -20.11
N PHE A 268 -4.48 -11.97 -20.14
CA PHE A 268 -5.68 -11.19 -20.44
C PHE A 268 -5.91 -10.08 -19.42
N SER A 269 -5.83 -10.38 -18.12
CA SER A 269 -5.96 -9.37 -17.05
C SER A 269 -4.89 -8.29 -17.18
N PHE A 270 -3.62 -8.63 -17.41
CA PHE A 270 -2.56 -7.65 -17.66
C PHE A 270 -2.91 -6.72 -18.83
N CYS A 271 -3.30 -7.27 -19.98
CA CYS A 271 -3.62 -6.47 -21.16
C CYS A 271 -4.88 -5.61 -20.95
N HIS A 272 -5.85 -6.08 -20.17
CA HIS A 272 -7.04 -5.33 -19.78
C HIS A 272 -6.66 -4.12 -18.92
N GLU A 273 -5.85 -4.33 -17.87
CA GLU A 273 -5.34 -3.25 -17.03
C GLU A 273 -4.47 -2.26 -17.83
N ALA A 274 -3.66 -2.74 -18.78
CA ALA A 274 -2.91 -1.89 -19.70
C ALA A 274 -3.83 -1.02 -20.59
N GLY A 275 -4.98 -1.55 -20.99
CA GLY A 275 -6.04 -0.79 -21.68
C GLY A 275 -6.51 0.40 -20.85
N HIS A 276 -6.80 0.19 -19.56
CA HIS A 276 -7.17 1.28 -18.65
C HIS A 276 -6.06 2.34 -18.52
N VAL A 277 -4.80 1.94 -18.41
CA VAL A 277 -3.66 2.88 -18.37
C VAL A 277 -3.60 3.75 -19.63
N LEU A 278 -3.90 3.18 -20.81
CA LEU A 278 -3.83 3.90 -22.08
C LEU A 278 -5.05 4.79 -22.35
N HIS A 279 -6.24 4.36 -21.98
CA HIS A 279 -7.48 4.95 -22.48
C HIS A 279 -8.27 5.75 -21.44
N ASP A 280 -8.02 5.54 -20.14
CA ASP A 280 -8.83 6.14 -19.08
C ASP A 280 -8.15 7.25 -18.27
N GLY A 281 -8.94 7.91 -17.42
CA GLY A 281 -8.53 9.05 -16.63
C GLY A 281 -7.58 8.71 -15.48
N LYS A 282 -6.54 9.54 -15.29
CA LYS A 282 -5.52 9.37 -14.24
C LYS A 282 -6.01 9.49 -12.79
N LYS A 283 -7.29 9.78 -12.55
CA LYS A 283 -7.85 10.04 -11.20
C LYS A 283 -8.73 8.90 -10.69
N GLU A 284 -8.81 7.81 -11.45
CA GLU A 284 -9.74 6.72 -11.23
C GLU A 284 -9.01 5.45 -10.79
N LEU A 285 -9.73 4.58 -10.08
CA LEU A 285 -9.28 3.26 -9.68
C LEU A 285 -10.13 2.25 -10.45
N PHE A 286 -9.51 1.56 -11.41
CA PHE A 286 -10.16 0.52 -12.20
C PHE A 286 -9.92 -0.84 -11.57
N ILE A 287 -10.94 -1.70 -11.60
CA ILE A 287 -10.92 -2.99 -10.92
C ILE A 287 -11.61 -4.01 -11.81
N ASN A 288 -10.83 -4.96 -12.32
CA ASN A 288 -11.35 -6.08 -13.08
C ASN A 288 -12.01 -7.10 -12.14
N ALA A 289 -13.34 -7.00 -12.03
CA ALA A 289 -14.19 -7.91 -11.26
C ALA A 289 -14.92 -8.97 -12.13
N GLY A 290 -14.63 -9.02 -13.43
CA GLY A 290 -15.32 -9.85 -14.41
C GLY A 290 -16.26 -9.06 -15.34
N PRO A 291 -17.21 -9.73 -16.02
CA PRO A 291 -18.07 -9.10 -17.02
C PRO A 291 -18.82 -7.88 -16.46
N SER A 292 -18.84 -6.81 -17.23
CA SER A 292 -19.45 -5.53 -16.86
C SER A 292 -20.20 -4.92 -18.04
N ASP A 293 -21.29 -4.21 -17.75
CA ASP A 293 -22.02 -3.43 -18.75
C ASP A 293 -21.42 -2.02 -18.97
N ASP A 294 -20.41 -1.63 -18.18
CA ASP A 294 -19.67 -0.38 -18.37
C ASP A 294 -18.90 -0.42 -19.71
N GLU A 295 -19.12 0.58 -20.56
CA GLU A 295 -18.48 0.70 -21.87
C GLU A 295 -16.95 0.78 -21.78
N ARG A 296 -16.39 1.29 -20.68
CA ARG A 296 -14.93 1.31 -20.46
C ARG A 296 -14.36 -0.07 -20.21
N GLU A 297 -15.06 -0.89 -19.42
CA GLU A 297 -14.68 -2.29 -19.18
C GLU A 297 -14.77 -3.10 -20.48
N LYS A 298 -15.82 -2.88 -21.29
CA LYS A 298 -15.93 -3.50 -22.63
C LYS A 298 -14.81 -3.06 -23.57
N ALA A 299 -14.42 -1.78 -23.53
CA ALA A 299 -13.31 -1.26 -24.32
C ALA A 299 -11.98 -1.86 -23.89
N ALA A 300 -11.74 -2.01 -22.57
CA ALA A 300 -10.56 -2.67 -22.02
C ALA A 300 -10.50 -4.16 -22.39
N ASP A 301 -11.63 -4.88 -22.30
CA ASP A 301 -11.76 -6.27 -22.75
C ASP A 301 -11.48 -6.42 -24.25
N GLN A 302 -12.03 -5.52 -25.06
CA GLN A 302 -11.81 -5.53 -26.51
C GLN A 302 -10.35 -5.22 -26.86
N PHE A 303 -9.74 -4.27 -26.14
CA PHE A 303 -8.31 -3.95 -26.27
C PHE A 303 -7.44 -5.15 -25.92
N ALA A 304 -7.64 -5.74 -24.73
CA ALA A 304 -6.90 -6.92 -24.27
C ALA A 304 -7.04 -8.08 -25.25
N SER A 305 -8.28 -8.29 -25.71
CA SER A 305 -8.60 -9.34 -26.65
C SER A 305 -7.81 -9.19 -27.95
N ASN A 306 -7.83 -7.99 -28.55
CA ASN A 306 -7.20 -7.71 -29.83
C ASN A 306 -5.67 -7.64 -29.75
N LEU A 307 -5.13 -7.16 -28.64
CA LEU A 307 -3.69 -7.08 -28.41
C LEU A 307 -3.08 -8.48 -28.38
N LEU A 308 -3.67 -9.41 -27.64
CA LEU A 308 -3.20 -10.79 -27.55
C LEU A 308 -3.44 -11.55 -28.87
N ILE A 309 -4.67 -11.49 -29.41
CA ILE A 309 -5.03 -12.22 -30.63
C ILE A 309 -5.90 -11.32 -31.50
N PRO A 310 -5.38 -10.83 -32.65
CA PRO A 310 -6.17 -10.03 -33.57
C PRO A 310 -7.43 -10.76 -34.06
N HIS A 311 -8.55 -10.05 -34.18
CA HIS A 311 -9.86 -10.61 -34.54
C HIS A 311 -9.84 -11.49 -35.81
N ARG A 312 -8.96 -11.20 -36.78
CA ARG A 312 -8.80 -11.97 -38.03
C ARG A 312 -8.48 -13.46 -37.81
N TYR A 313 -7.97 -13.85 -36.63
CA TYR A 313 -7.64 -15.25 -36.32
C TYR A 313 -8.82 -16.01 -35.68
N HIS A 314 -9.90 -15.35 -35.29
CA HIS A 314 -10.97 -15.97 -34.50
C HIS A 314 -11.64 -17.15 -35.20
N ASP A 315 -11.90 -17.07 -36.50
CA ASP A 315 -12.56 -18.16 -37.24
C ASP A 315 -11.65 -19.39 -37.35
N ARG A 316 -10.39 -19.18 -37.71
CA ARG A 316 -9.36 -20.25 -37.74
C ARG A 316 -9.17 -20.89 -36.38
N ILE A 317 -9.25 -20.12 -35.29
CA ILE A 317 -9.20 -20.66 -33.93
C ILE A 317 -10.43 -21.55 -33.68
N ARG A 318 -11.66 -21.11 -33.99
CA ARG A 318 -12.88 -21.92 -33.79
C ARG A 318 -12.83 -23.26 -34.55
N GLU A 319 -12.18 -23.26 -35.71
CA GLU A 319 -12.01 -24.42 -36.59
C GLU A 319 -10.88 -25.36 -36.14
N ALA A 320 -10.06 -24.98 -35.16
CA ALA A 320 -9.00 -25.85 -34.66
C ALA A 320 -9.57 -27.15 -34.07
N HIS A 321 -8.98 -28.28 -34.46
CA HIS A 321 -9.41 -29.62 -34.05
C HIS A 321 -8.36 -30.33 -33.21
N THR A 322 -7.08 -30.00 -33.38
CA THR A 322 -5.97 -30.68 -32.73
C THR A 322 -5.08 -29.73 -31.92
N PRO A 323 -4.31 -30.25 -30.94
CA PRO A 323 -3.29 -29.45 -30.27
C PRO A 323 -2.19 -28.94 -31.20
N ALA A 324 -1.98 -29.57 -32.37
CA ALA A 324 -1.01 -29.08 -33.35
C ALA A 324 -1.54 -27.79 -34.01
N ASP A 325 -2.81 -27.76 -34.42
CA ASP A 325 -3.44 -26.56 -35.00
C ASP A 325 -3.31 -25.34 -34.08
N ILE A 326 -3.51 -25.55 -32.77
CA ILE A 326 -3.37 -24.49 -31.75
C ILE A 326 -1.92 -23.98 -31.66
N ARG A 327 -0.93 -24.88 -31.72
CA ARG A 327 0.50 -24.49 -31.70
C ARG A 327 0.90 -23.75 -32.96
N ASP A 328 0.47 -24.23 -34.13
CA ASP A 328 0.76 -23.59 -35.41
C ASP A 328 0.16 -22.18 -35.47
N LEU A 329 -1.08 -22.01 -35.00
CA LEU A 329 -1.70 -20.69 -34.86
C LEU A 329 -0.94 -19.80 -33.86
N ALA A 330 -0.49 -20.34 -32.74
CA ALA A 330 0.27 -19.59 -31.74
C ALA A 330 1.62 -19.09 -32.29
N ASP A 331 2.31 -19.92 -33.07
CA ASP A 331 3.56 -19.55 -33.74
C ASP A 331 3.34 -18.49 -34.82
N GLU A 332 2.26 -18.58 -35.61
CA GLU A 332 1.91 -17.56 -36.60
C GLU A 332 1.56 -16.21 -35.96
N ILE A 333 0.83 -16.21 -34.84
CA ILE A 333 0.42 -14.99 -34.11
C ILE A 333 1.59 -14.41 -33.31
N GLY A 334 2.55 -15.24 -32.89
CA GLY A 334 3.66 -14.87 -32.02
C GLY A 334 3.26 -14.80 -30.54
N VAL A 335 2.42 -15.73 -30.08
CA VAL A 335 2.00 -15.87 -28.67
C VAL A 335 2.24 -17.29 -28.15
N GLY A 336 2.07 -17.51 -26.84
CA GLY A 336 2.09 -18.84 -26.23
C GLY A 336 0.86 -19.68 -26.64
N PRO A 337 0.99 -21.01 -26.82
CA PRO A 337 -0.12 -21.89 -27.14
C PRO A 337 -1.29 -21.84 -26.14
N GLY A 338 -1.00 -21.62 -24.85
CA GLY A 338 -2.02 -21.47 -23.82
C GLY A 338 -2.93 -20.25 -24.04
N ILE A 339 -2.42 -19.17 -24.66
CA ILE A 339 -3.23 -17.98 -24.99
C ILE A 339 -4.25 -18.31 -26.09
N VAL A 340 -3.82 -19.04 -27.12
CA VAL A 340 -4.69 -19.48 -28.21
C VAL A 340 -5.69 -20.52 -27.71
N ALA A 341 -5.27 -21.45 -26.85
CA ALA A 341 -6.16 -22.40 -26.19
C ALA A 341 -7.22 -21.70 -25.33
N GLY A 342 -6.84 -20.71 -24.50
CA GLY A 342 -7.78 -19.91 -23.73
C GLY A 342 -8.78 -19.17 -24.62
N ARG A 343 -8.30 -18.60 -25.74
CA ARG A 343 -9.18 -17.99 -26.75
C ARG A 343 -10.14 -18.99 -27.38
N TYR A 344 -9.68 -20.19 -27.73
CA TYR A 344 -10.54 -21.25 -28.24
C TYR A 344 -11.67 -21.56 -27.26
N GLN A 345 -11.33 -21.76 -25.98
CA GLN A 345 -12.30 -22.08 -24.94
C GLN A 345 -13.35 -20.98 -24.80
N PHE A 346 -12.92 -19.71 -24.84
CA PHE A 346 -13.83 -18.56 -24.79
C PHE A 346 -14.74 -18.48 -26.02
N LEU A 347 -14.20 -18.60 -27.24
CA LEU A 347 -14.97 -18.46 -28.48
C LEU A 347 -15.97 -19.60 -28.74
N THR A 348 -15.71 -20.78 -28.16
CA THR A 348 -16.51 -22.00 -28.39
C THR A 348 -17.29 -22.46 -27.15
N SER A 349 -17.08 -21.82 -26.00
CA SER A 349 -17.60 -22.23 -24.69
C SER A 349 -17.16 -23.65 -24.27
N ARG A 350 -16.07 -24.18 -24.82
CA ARG A 350 -15.54 -25.53 -24.54
C ARG A 350 -14.37 -25.50 -23.55
N TRP A 351 -14.65 -25.21 -22.28
CA TRP A 351 -13.64 -24.99 -21.22
C TRP A 351 -12.69 -26.16 -20.91
N ALA A 352 -12.99 -27.38 -21.37
CA ALA A 352 -12.11 -28.54 -21.19
C ALA A 352 -11.15 -28.76 -22.38
N ALA A 353 -11.41 -28.13 -23.53
CA ALA A 353 -10.62 -28.33 -24.74
C ALA A 353 -9.23 -27.73 -24.61
N PHE A 354 -8.21 -28.47 -25.05
CA PHE A 354 -6.81 -28.03 -25.08
C PHE A 354 -6.25 -27.52 -23.75
N LYS A 355 -6.84 -27.93 -22.62
CA LYS A 355 -6.44 -27.47 -21.29
C LYS A 355 -4.98 -27.76 -20.97
N ASP A 356 -4.44 -28.86 -21.49
CA ASP A 356 -3.04 -29.25 -21.31
C ASP A 356 -2.04 -28.30 -21.99
N LEU A 357 -2.51 -27.42 -22.89
CA LEU A 357 -1.70 -26.38 -23.50
C LEU A 357 -1.64 -25.10 -22.66
N ILE A 358 -2.54 -24.94 -21.68
CA ILE A 358 -2.59 -23.77 -20.80
C ILE A 358 -1.70 -24.04 -19.61
N ARG A 359 -0.59 -23.30 -19.49
CA ARG A 359 0.34 -23.44 -18.38
C ARG A 359 -0.32 -23.02 -17.06
N PRO A 360 -0.29 -23.88 -16.03
CA PRO A 360 -0.72 -23.48 -14.69
C PRO A 360 0.30 -22.53 -14.06
N LEU A 361 -0.19 -21.54 -13.32
CA LEU A 361 0.64 -20.59 -12.57
C LEU A 361 0.53 -20.84 -11.07
N ALA A 362 1.61 -20.59 -10.35
CA ALA A 362 1.66 -20.74 -8.90
C ALA A 362 2.54 -19.66 -8.26
N TRP A 363 2.19 -19.27 -7.04
CA TRP A 363 3.05 -18.44 -6.21
C TRP A 363 4.22 -19.28 -5.70
N HIS A 364 5.44 -18.79 -5.90
CA HIS A 364 6.61 -19.37 -5.25
C HIS A 364 6.76 -18.78 -3.83
N PRO A 365 6.98 -19.61 -2.80
CA PRO A 365 7.30 -19.09 -1.47
C PRO A 365 8.60 -18.29 -1.55
N ALA A 366 8.58 -17.09 -0.95
CA ALA A 366 9.72 -16.17 -0.88
C ALA A 366 10.83 -16.66 0.05
#